data_AF-A0A9D6Y4W9-F1
#
_entry.id   AF-A0A9D6Y4W9-F1
#
_cell.length_a   1.000
_cell.length_b   1.000
_cell.length_c   1.000
_cell.angle_alpha   90.00
_cell.angle_beta   90.00
_cell.angle_gamma   90.00
#
_symmetry.space_group_name_H-M   'P 1'
#
loop_
_entity.id
_entity.type
_entity.pdbx_description
1 polymer ?
#
loop_
_entity_poly.entity_id
_entity_poly.type
_entity_poly.pdbx_seq_one_letter_code
_entity_poly.pdbx_strand_id
1 'polypeptide(L)'
;MTFQLWHFLIPYGLFVALFVVFAIIDVVHMVKFGTFGMVNYVALVIFLAGTALMFWSTAQLVAPVDWTQVIGSIGAEVFRGSGSVGL
;
A
#
# COMPACT_ATOMS: atom_id res chain seq x y z
N MET A 1 7.91 23.04 5.28
CA MET A 1 8.30 21.63 5.47
C MET A 1 8.06 20.87 4.19
N THR A 2 9.11 20.26 3.64
CA THR A 2 9.04 19.42 2.45
C THR A 2 8.92 17.96 2.86
N PHE A 3 7.89 17.26 2.41
CA PHE A 3 7.74 15.83 2.67
C PHE A 3 8.22 15.05 1.45
N GLN A 4 9.21 14.18 1.64
CA GLN A 4 9.60 13.22 0.60
C GLN A 4 8.72 11.97 0.67
N LEU A 5 8.59 11.27 -0.45
CA LEU A 5 7.66 10.17 -0.66
C LEU A 5 7.94 8.92 0.16
N TRP A 6 9.21 8.67 0.51
CA TRP A 6 9.60 7.62 1.45
C TRP A 6 8.84 7.64 2.79
N HIS A 7 8.36 8.80 3.29
CA HIS A 7 7.61 8.90 4.54
C HIS A 7 6.26 8.17 4.46
N PHE A 8 5.71 8.00 3.26
CA PHE A 8 4.46 7.29 3.01
C PHE A 8 4.71 5.86 2.52
N LEU A 9 5.71 5.65 1.66
CA LEU A 9 6.02 4.33 1.11
C LEU A 9 6.53 3.35 2.17
N ILE A 10 7.30 3.80 3.17
CA ILE A 10 7.84 2.93 4.21
C ILE A 10 6.71 2.36 5.10
N PRO A 11 5.81 3.16 5.69
CA PRO A 11 4.67 2.63 6.45
C PRO A 11 3.76 1.73 5.61
N TYR A 12 3.53 2.10 4.34
CA TYR A 12 2.76 1.26 3.43
C TYR A 12 3.43 -0.09 3.19
N GLY A 13 4.74 -0.12 2.92
CA GLY A 13 5.50 -1.36 2.76
C GLY A 13 5.47 -2.24 4.01
N LEU A 14 5.56 -1.65 5.21
CA LEU A 14 5.41 -2.38 6.47
C LEU A 14 4.01 -2.97 6.62
N PHE A 15 2.97 -2.21 6.30
CA PHE A 15 1.59 -2.70 6.31
C PHE A 15 1.40 -3.88 5.36
N VAL A 16 1.93 -3.78 4.14
CA VAL A 16 1.91 -4.87 3.14
C VAL A 16 2.66 -6.10 3.66
N ALA A 17 3.81 -5.93 4.31
CA ALA A 17 4.56 -7.04 4.90
C ALA A 17 3.78 -7.74 6.02
N LEU A 18 3.15 -6.97 6.93
CA LEU A 18 2.29 -7.53 7.97
C LEU A 18 1.09 -8.27 7.37
N PHE A 19 0.46 -7.70 6.34
CA PHE A 19 -0.63 -8.35 5.63
C PHE A 19 -0.21 -9.72 5.06
N VAL A 20 1.00 -9.87 4.49
CA VAL A 20 1.51 -11.18 4.03
C VAL A 20 1.61 -12.17 5.18
N VAL A 21 2.12 -11.73 6.33
CA VAL A 21 2.23 -12.61 7.51
C VAL A 21 0.85 -13.11 7.93
N PHE A 22 -0.15 -12.22 8.02
CA PHE A 22 -1.53 -12.62 8.31
C PHE A 22 -2.12 -13.54 7.24
N ALA A 23 -1.90 -13.24 5.97
CA ALA A 23 -2.36 -14.07 4.87
C ALA A 23 -1.80 -15.49 4.91
N ILE A 24 -0.52 -15.65 5.27
CA ILE A 24 0.10 -16.96 5.46
C ILE A 24 -0.53 -17.67 6.66
N ILE A 25 -0.74 -16.96 7.77
CA ILE A 25 -1.38 -17.53 8.96
C ILE A 25 -2.79 -18.04 8.61
N ASP A 26 -3.57 -17.28 7.86
CA ASP A 26 -4.93 -17.66 7.46
C ASP A 26 -4.93 -18.91 6.57
N VAL A 27 -4.03 -18.97 5.58
CA VAL A 27 -3.88 -20.15 4.72
C VAL A 27 -3.47 -21.37 5.55
N VAL A 28 -2.48 -21.23 6.44
CA VAL A 28 -2.01 -22.31 7.31
C VAL A 28 -3.11 -22.76 8.26
N HIS A 29 -3.86 -21.82 8.84
CA HIS A 29 -4.96 -22.11 9.74
C HIS A 29 -6.08 -22.86 9.01
N MET A 30 -6.43 -22.43 7.80
CA MET A 30 -7.44 -23.09 6.98
C MET A 30 -7.01 -24.51 6.57
N VAL A 31 -5.75 -24.71 6.20
CA VAL A 31 -5.23 -26.04 5.85
C VAL A 31 -5.20 -26.99 7.06
N LYS A 32 -4.90 -26.48 8.26
CA LYS A 32 -4.78 -27.30 9.48
C LYS A 32 -6.11 -27.57 10.19
N PHE A 33 -6.99 -26.57 10.23
CA PHE A 33 -8.20 -26.58 11.08
C PHE A 33 -9.49 -26.38 10.28
N GLY A 34 -9.40 -26.02 9.00
CA GLY A 34 -10.56 -25.78 8.15
C GLY A 34 -11.30 -27.06 7.81
N THR A 35 -12.63 -27.01 7.87
CA THR A 35 -13.48 -28.05 7.28
C THR A 35 -13.35 -27.97 5.76
N PHE A 36 -12.98 -29.07 5.10
CA PHE A 36 -12.78 -29.14 3.65
C PHE A 36 -14.10 -29.13 2.86
N GLY A 37 -14.87 -28.06 3.01
CA GLY A 37 -16.06 -27.77 2.21
C GLY A 37 -15.70 -26.98 0.95
N MET A 38 -16.49 -27.14 -0.11
CA MET A 38 -16.29 -26.44 -1.39
C MET A 38 -16.29 -24.91 -1.23
N VAL A 39 -17.08 -24.37 -0.29
CA VAL A 39 -17.11 -22.93 0.03
C VAL A 39 -15.75 -22.43 0.52
N ASN A 40 -15.10 -23.16 1.42
CA ASN A 40 -13.78 -22.78 1.96
C ASN A 40 -12.69 -22.85 0.88
N TYR A 41 -12.77 -23.84 -0.01
CA TYR A 41 -11.85 -23.94 -1.15
C TYR A 41 -11.98 -22.73 -2.08
N VAL A 42 -13.21 -22.37 -2.48
CA VAL A 42 -13.46 -21.21 -3.35
C VAL A 42 -13.02 -19.92 -2.67
N ALA A 43 -13.30 -19.75 -1.37
CA ALA A 43 -12.87 -18.58 -0.61
C ALA A 43 -11.35 -18.43 -0.59
N LEU A 44 -10.59 -19.52 -0.38
CA LEU A 44 -9.13 -19.50 -0.40
C LEU A 44 -8.57 -19.17 -1.79
N VAL A 45 -9.15 -19.72 -2.85
CA VAL A 45 -8.73 -19.41 -4.23
C VAL A 45 -8.92 -17.92 -4.53
N ILE A 46 -10.08 -17.35 -4.18
CA ILE A 46 -10.35 -15.91 -4.36
C ILE A 46 -9.39 -15.07 -3.52
N PHE A 47 -9.15 -15.46 -2.26
CA PHE A 47 -8.23 -14.77 -1.37
C PHE A 47 -6.79 -14.75 -1.91
N LEU A 48 -6.28 -15.90 -2.38
CA LEU A 48 -4.94 -16.00 -2.95
C LEU A 48 -4.81 -15.25 -4.27
N ALA A 49 -5.81 -15.36 -5.16
CA ALA A 49 -5.82 -14.64 -6.44
C ALA A 49 -5.89 -13.13 -6.23
N GLY A 50 -6.76 -12.66 -5.33
CA GLY A 50 -6.86 -11.25 -4.97
C GLY A 50 -5.57 -10.71 -4.35
N THR A 51 -4.95 -11.49 -3.46
CA THR A 51 -3.64 -11.16 -2.87
C THR A 51 -2.57 -11.06 -3.95
N ALA A 52 -2.44 -12.07 -4.82
CA ALA A 52 -1.46 -12.05 -5.91
C ALA A 52 -1.64 -10.84 -6.85
N LEU A 53 -2.90 -10.54 -7.20
CA LEU A 53 -3.23 -9.39 -8.05
C LEU A 53 -2.88 -8.06 -7.38
N MET A 54 -3.16 -7.92 -6.08
CA MET A 54 -2.78 -6.75 -5.30
C MET A 54 -1.26 -6.57 -5.29
N PHE A 55 -0.50 -7.63 -4.99
CA PHE A 55 0.97 -7.57 -4.98
C PHE A 55 1.56 -7.20 -6.33
N TRP A 56 1.06 -7.83 -7.39
CA TRP A 56 1.49 -7.53 -8.75
C TRP A 56 1.19 -6.07 -9.12
N SER A 57 -0.03 -5.60 -8.84
CA SER A 57 -0.44 -4.23 -9.13
C SER A 57 0.41 -3.22 -8.35
N THR A 58 0.63 -3.45 -7.06
CA THR A 58 1.52 -2.63 -6.23
C THR A 58 2.93 -2.61 -6.80
N ALA A 59 3.48 -3.74 -7.24
CA ALA A 59 4.82 -3.78 -7.83
C ALA A 59 4.91 -2.97 -9.13
N GLN A 60 3.91 -3.06 -10.01
CA GLN A 60 3.88 -2.27 -11.25
C GLN A 60 3.75 -0.76 -10.97
N LEU A 61 2.94 -0.38 -9.98
CA LEU A 61 2.72 1.02 -9.63
C LEU A 61 3.92 1.65 -8.93
N VAL A 62 4.65 0.89 -8.10
CA VAL A 62 5.79 1.39 -7.33
C VAL A 62 7.11 1.30 -8.10
N ALA A 63 7.25 0.40 -9.09
CA ALA A 63 8.49 0.22 -9.84
C ALA A 63 9.05 1.49 -10.51
N PRO A 64 8.24 2.35 -11.18
CA PRO A 64 8.75 3.57 -11.81
C PRO A 64 8.85 4.77 -10.85
N VAL A 65 8.44 4.62 -9.60
CA VAL A 65 8.36 5.73 -8.64
C VAL A 65 9.73 6.06 -8.09
N ASP A 66 10.12 7.33 -8.15
CA ASP A 66 11.29 7.84 -7.43
C ASP A 66 10.94 8.06 -5.96
N TRP A 67 11.55 7.27 -5.08
CA TRP A 67 11.30 7.29 -3.64
C TRP A 67 11.79 8.58 -2.96
N THR A 68 12.71 9.30 -3.62
CA THR A 68 13.26 10.57 -3.15
C THR A 68 12.43 11.78 -3.59
N GLN A 69 11.38 11.55 -4.39
CA GLN A 69 10.50 12.61 -4.87
C GLN A 69 9.84 13.36 -3.70
N VAL A 70 9.83 14.69 -3.80
CA VAL A 70 9.14 15.59 -2.85
C VAL A 70 7.68 15.75 -3.28
N ILE A 71 6.72 15.39 -2.41
CA ILE A 71 5.28 15.42 -2.73
C ILE A 71 4.60 16.72 -2.28
N GLY A 72 5.25 17.53 -1.45
CA GLY A 72 4.68 18.81 -1.06
C GLY A 72 5.68 19.72 -0.39
N SER A 73 5.60 21.00 -0.71
CA SER A 73 6.17 22.09 0.08
C SER A 73 5.05 22.78 0.86
N ILE A 74 4.86 22.43 2.13
CA ILE A 74 4.04 23.28 3.00
C ILE A 74 4.92 24.47 3.39
N GLY A 75 4.73 25.62 2.76
CA GLY A 75 5.30 26.88 3.24
C GLY A 75 5.73 27.93 2.20
N ALA A 76 5.84 27.61 0.90
CA ALA A 76 6.22 28.62 -0.09
C ALA A 76 5.02 29.12 -0.92
N GLU A 77 4.10 28.23 -1.28
CA GLU A 77 3.03 28.53 -2.25
C GLU A 77 1.79 29.14 -1.57
N VAL A 78 1.53 28.74 -0.32
CA VAL A 78 0.47 29.30 0.53
C VAL A 78 0.76 30.77 0.91
N PHE A 79 2.04 31.15 1.06
CA PHE A 79 2.44 32.55 1.36
C PHE A 79 2.72 33.38 0.11
N ARG A 80 3.02 32.76 -1.04
CA ARG A 80 3.15 33.46 -2.34
C ARG A 80 1.81 33.95 -2.91
N GLY A 81 0.69 33.41 -2.43
CA GLY A 81 -0.66 33.85 -2.80
C GLY A 81 -1.18 35.13 -2.12
N SER A 82 -0.40 35.79 -1.27
CA SER A 82 -0.83 37.00 -0.53
C SER A 82 0.06 38.23 -0.78
N GLY A 83 0.86 38.24 -1.86
CA GLY A 83 1.87 39.28 -2.11
C GLY A 83 1.67 40.17 -3.34
N SER A 84 0.63 39.98 -4.16
CA SER A 84 0.48 40.72 -5.42
C SER A 84 -0.90 41.34 -5.62
N VAL A 85 -1.41 42.04 -4.60
CA VAL A 85 -2.45 43.05 -4.79
C VAL A 85 -2.03 44.32 -4.06
N GLY A 86 -1.54 45.30 -4.83
CA GLY A 86 -1.50 46.69 -4.40
C GLY A 86 -0.15 47.40 -4.52
N LEU A 87 -0.05 48.18 -5.61
CA LEU A 87 0.86 49.29 -5.90
C LEU A 87 2.23 48.93 -6.52
#